data_AF-A0A316GBT2-F1
#
_entry.id   AF-A0A316GBT2-F1
#
_cell.length_a   1.000
_cell.length_b   1.000
_cell.length_c   1.000
_cell.angle_alpha   90.00
_cell.angle_beta   90.00
_cell.angle_gamma   90.00
#
_symmetry.space_group_name_H-M   'P 1'
#
loop_
_entity.id
_entity.type
_entity.pdbx_description
1 polymer ?
#
loop_
_entity_poly.entity_id
_entity_poly.type
_entity_poly.pdbx_seq_one_letter_code
_entity_poly.pdbx_strand_id
1 'polypeptide(L)'
;MTDTLSFGEVETLARRAARGAGLPWDLADEAGRAVRILCAADIDGCRALADLLAEIRVRRDAKMVPQRLQDRVWSAPGGALCPIRTGTALSDIARHLPPDGVGLVGVTVPALILPFAADVARIVQGPVTLSWHSGILSIGPDGLPRSEGMAKLVQTRQTGLHLHPGGPGMPPAPPQTRARPDPEAWAALVALAARTLAPPGDPVPCDPVG
;
A
#
# COMPACT_ATOMS: atom_id res chain seq x y z
N MET A 1 -16.41 2.67 23.07
CA MET A 1 -15.81 1.33 23.08
C MET A 1 -15.12 1.16 21.74
N THR A 2 -13.82 0.88 21.72
CA THR A 2 -13.10 0.65 20.47
C THR A 2 -13.29 -0.81 20.10
N ASP A 3 -14.19 -1.11 19.17
CA ASP A 3 -14.42 -2.47 18.70
C ASP A 3 -13.14 -2.98 18.03
N THR A 4 -12.63 -4.10 18.52
CA THR A 4 -11.48 -4.78 17.92
C THR A 4 -11.97 -5.74 16.86
N LEU A 5 -11.36 -5.70 15.67
CA LEU A 5 -11.79 -6.51 14.52
C LEU A 5 -10.78 -7.61 14.22
N SER A 6 -11.23 -8.69 13.58
CA SER A 6 -10.33 -9.69 13.03
C SER A 6 -9.60 -9.15 11.79
N PHE A 7 -8.42 -9.70 11.52
CA PHE A 7 -7.65 -9.35 10.33
C PHE A 7 -8.35 -9.72 9.03
N GLY A 8 -9.15 -10.80 9.01
CA GLY A 8 -9.93 -11.19 7.85
C GLY A 8 -11.08 -10.23 7.55
N GLU A 9 -11.73 -9.69 8.58
CA GLU A 9 -12.76 -8.65 8.42
C GLU A 9 -12.15 -7.38 7.83
N VAL A 10 -11.01 -6.95 8.37
CA VAL A 10 -10.27 -5.79 7.89
C VAL A 10 -9.82 -5.97 6.43
N GLU A 11 -9.20 -7.11 6.10
CA GLU A 11 -8.77 -7.43 4.74
C GLU A 11 -9.95 -7.42 3.75
N THR A 12 -11.05 -8.05 4.14
CA THR A 12 -12.27 -8.13 3.30
C THR A 12 -12.87 -6.76 3.06
N LEU A 13 -12.98 -5.92 4.10
CA LEU A 13 -13.49 -4.57 3.94
C LEU A 13 -12.54 -3.73 3.07
N ALA A 14 -11.24 -3.75 3.36
CA ALA A 14 -10.22 -3.00 2.63
C ALA A 14 -10.25 -3.30 1.12
N ARG A 15 -10.32 -4.59 0.76
CA ARG A 15 -10.49 -5.02 -0.64
C ARG A 15 -11.76 -4.46 -1.27
N ARG A 16 -12.90 -4.55 -0.58
CA ARG A 16 -14.17 -4.02 -1.11
C ARG A 16 -14.14 -2.50 -1.26
N ALA A 17 -13.55 -1.80 -0.30
CA ALA A 17 -13.39 -0.35 -0.34
C ALA A 17 -12.50 0.08 -1.52
N ALA A 18 -11.39 -0.61 -1.74
CA ALA A 18 -10.52 -0.39 -2.89
C ALA A 18 -11.27 -0.55 -4.23
N ARG A 19 -12.07 -1.62 -4.37
CA ARG A 19 -12.93 -1.81 -5.56
C ARG A 19 -13.97 -0.71 -5.70
N GLY A 20 -14.63 -0.32 -4.60
CA GLY A 20 -15.61 0.77 -4.59
C GLY A 20 -15.01 2.15 -4.88
N ALA A 21 -13.69 2.28 -4.73
CA ALA A 21 -12.91 3.45 -5.15
C ALA A 21 -12.44 3.38 -6.61
N GLY A 22 -12.71 2.28 -7.33
CA GLY A 22 -12.39 2.08 -8.74
C GLY A 22 -11.04 1.43 -9.00
N LEU A 23 -10.36 0.86 -7.99
CA LEU A 23 -9.16 0.06 -8.25
C LEU A 23 -9.52 -1.24 -8.98
N PRO A 24 -8.68 -1.68 -9.96
CA PRO A 24 -8.73 -3.00 -10.54
C PRO A 24 -8.74 -4.13 -9.51
N TRP A 25 -9.29 -5.28 -9.89
CA TRP A 25 -9.51 -6.41 -8.98
C TRP A 25 -8.24 -6.91 -8.31
N ASP A 26 -7.17 -7.06 -9.10
CA ASP A 26 -5.82 -7.44 -8.65
C ASP A 26 -5.27 -6.44 -7.64
N LEU A 27 -5.34 -5.13 -7.93
CA LEU A 27 -4.83 -4.10 -7.02
C LEU A 27 -5.68 -3.95 -5.75
N ALA A 28 -6.98 -4.25 -5.82
CA ALA A 28 -7.83 -4.27 -4.64
C ALA A 28 -7.51 -5.46 -3.72
N ASP A 29 -7.17 -6.62 -4.28
CA ASP A 29 -6.74 -7.78 -3.51
C ASP A 29 -5.39 -7.47 -2.81
N GLU A 30 -4.46 -6.83 -3.52
CA GLU A 30 -3.20 -6.35 -2.96
C GLU A 30 -3.40 -5.30 -1.86
N ALA A 31 -4.34 -4.38 -2.03
CA ALA A 31 -4.69 -3.40 -1.01
C ALA A 31 -5.22 -4.07 0.27
N GLY A 32 -6.11 -5.06 0.15
CA GLY A 32 -6.63 -5.83 1.29
C GLY A 32 -5.50 -6.52 2.06
N ARG A 33 -4.63 -7.23 1.34
CA ARG A 33 -3.46 -7.92 1.91
C ARG A 33 -2.50 -6.96 2.60
N ALA A 34 -2.20 -5.82 1.97
CA ALA A 34 -1.32 -4.80 2.52
C ALA A 34 -1.86 -4.25 3.86
N VAL A 35 -3.15 -3.91 3.90
CA VAL A 35 -3.81 -3.46 5.14
C VAL A 35 -3.72 -4.53 6.23
N ARG A 36 -3.98 -5.79 5.90
CA ARG A 36 -3.87 -6.90 6.86
C ARG A 36 -2.50 -6.98 7.50
N ILE A 37 -1.44 -6.91 6.68
CA ILE A 37 -0.05 -6.99 7.14
C ILE A 37 0.30 -5.80 8.05
N LEU A 38 -0.15 -4.59 7.69
CA LEU A 38 0.04 -3.41 8.54
C LEU A 38 -0.66 -3.57 9.89
N CYS A 39 -1.92 -4.02 9.91
CA CYS A 39 -2.65 -4.26 11.15
C CYS A 39 -1.99 -5.34 12.02
N ALA A 40 -1.46 -6.41 11.41
CA ALA A 40 -0.70 -7.43 12.14
C ALA A 40 0.59 -6.88 12.76
N ALA A 41 1.17 -5.83 12.17
CA ALA A 41 2.32 -5.09 12.67
C ALA A 41 1.94 -3.92 13.62
N ASP A 42 0.70 -3.86 14.11
CA ASP A 42 0.20 -2.80 15.01
C ASP A 42 0.18 -1.40 14.39
N ILE A 43 0.01 -1.34 13.06
CA ILE A 43 -0.18 -0.11 12.29
C ILE A 43 -1.63 -0.05 11.82
N ASP A 44 -2.24 1.13 11.92
CA ASP A 44 -3.60 1.34 11.38
C ASP A 44 -3.60 1.35 9.85
N GLY A 45 -3.64 0.16 9.26
CA GLY A 45 -3.73 -0.02 7.82
C GLY A 45 -5.05 0.50 7.23
N CYS A 46 -6.13 0.52 8.02
CA CYS A 46 -7.42 1.05 7.56
C CYS A 46 -7.34 2.56 7.33
N ARG A 47 -6.75 3.30 8.29
CA ARG A 47 -6.42 4.72 8.13
C ARG A 47 -5.56 4.96 6.90
N ALA A 48 -4.47 4.21 6.76
CA ALA A 48 -3.56 4.37 5.63
C ALA A 48 -4.27 4.14 4.28
N LEU A 49 -5.12 3.12 4.18
CA LEU A 49 -5.88 2.88 2.95
C LEU A 49 -6.91 3.97 2.70
N ALA A 50 -7.67 4.41 3.71
CA ALA A 50 -8.66 5.47 3.56
C ALA A 50 -8.02 6.76 3.03
N ASP A 51 -6.87 7.14 3.59
CA ASP A 51 -6.08 8.29 3.15
C ASP A 51 -5.61 8.12 1.69
N LEU A 52 -5.12 6.94 1.31
CA LEU A 52 -4.71 6.68 -0.07
C LEU A 52 -5.89 6.77 -1.06
N LEU A 53 -7.04 6.18 -0.73
CA LEU A 53 -8.20 6.19 -1.63
C LEU A 53 -8.74 7.62 -1.82
N ALA A 54 -8.62 8.48 -0.81
CA ALA A 54 -8.89 9.91 -0.95
C ALA A 54 -7.90 10.58 -1.92
N GLU A 55 -6.59 10.30 -1.81
CA GLU A 55 -5.57 10.83 -2.73
C GLU A 55 -5.78 10.39 -4.18
N ILE A 56 -6.07 9.09 -4.41
CA ILE A 56 -6.34 8.54 -5.75
C ILE A 56 -7.51 9.26 -6.41
N ARG A 57 -8.56 9.57 -5.64
CA ARG A 57 -9.72 10.33 -6.12
C ARG A 57 -9.33 11.75 -6.55
N VAL A 58 -8.50 12.44 -5.78
CA VAL A 58 -8.09 13.83 -6.07
C VAL A 58 -7.13 13.90 -7.26
N ARG A 59 -6.12 13.03 -7.29
CA ARG A 59 -5.02 13.09 -8.28
C ARG A 59 -5.35 12.41 -9.60
N ARG A 60 -6.44 11.62 -9.63
CA ARG A 60 -6.83 10.70 -10.71
C ARG A 60 -5.84 9.55 -10.84
N ASP A 61 -6.32 8.34 -10.60
CA ASP A 61 -5.55 7.09 -10.57
C ASP A 61 -4.48 6.95 -11.68
N ALA A 62 -4.84 7.23 -12.93
CA ALA A 62 -3.93 7.12 -14.08
C ALA A 62 -2.66 7.98 -13.97
N LYS A 63 -2.67 9.06 -13.17
CA LYS A 63 -1.50 9.94 -12.97
C LYS A 63 -0.54 9.43 -11.90
N MET A 64 -0.89 8.39 -11.16
CA MET A 64 -0.09 7.85 -10.04
C MET A 64 0.56 6.50 -10.35
N VAL A 65 0.40 6.02 -11.58
CA VAL A 65 0.98 4.75 -12.05
C VAL A 65 2.50 4.90 -12.16
N PRO A 66 3.30 3.96 -11.60
CA PRO A 66 4.75 3.98 -11.77
C PRO A 66 5.09 3.87 -13.26
N GLN A 67 5.88 4.82 -13.74
CA GLN A 67 6.42 4.84 -15.09
C GLN A 67 7.94 4.70 -15.07
N ARG A 68 8.42 4.10 -16.17
CA ARG A 68 9.78 3.88 -16.66
C ARG A 68 10.95 4.19 -15.71
N LEU A 69 11.81 3.19 -15.54
CA LEU A 69 13.18 3.33 -15.02
C LEU A 69 14.02 4.25 -15.92
N GLN A 70 14.06 5.54 -15.64
CA GLN A 70 15.26 6.32 -15.93
C GLN A 70 16.14 6.28 -14.70
N ASP A 71 17.39 5.84 -14.87
CA ASP A 71 18.41 5.82 -13.81
C ASP A 71 17.99 5.10 -12.52
N ARG A 72 17.15 4.04 -12.64
CA ARG A 72 16.62 3.27 -11.50
C ARG A 72 15.78 4.09 -10.53
N VAL A 73 15.23 5.21 -11.00
CA VAL A 73 14.28 6.05 -10.27
C VAL A 73 12.90 5.91 -10.90
N TRP A 74 11.92 5.51 -10.10
CA TRP A 74 10.53 5.36 -10.51
C TRP A 74 9.79 6.64 -10.17
N SER A 75 8.95 7.09 -11.11
CA SER A 75 8.13 8.28 -10.95
C SER A 75 6.76 8.06 -11.58
N ALA A 76 5.85 9.01 -11.39
CA ALA A 76 4.55 9.00 -12.06
C ALA A 76 4.30 10.37 -12.71
N PRO A 77 3.47 10.45 -13.78
CA PRO A 77 3.17 11.72 -14.45
C PRO A 77 2.62 12.80 -13.52
N GLY A 78 1.90 12.41 -12.47
CA GLY A 78 1.35 13.30 -11.46
C GLY A 78 2.35 13.74 -10.38
N GLY A 79 3.62 13.36 -10.49
CA GLY A 79 4.67 13.67 -9.52
C GLY A 79 4.57 12.92 -8.20
N ALA A 80 3.62 11.98 -8.07
CA ALA A 80 3.42 11.20 -6.86
C ALA A 80 3.00 9.76 -7.19
N LEU A 81 3.65 8.80 -6.53
CA LEU A 81 3.45 7.37 -6.75
C LEU A 81 2.35 6.81 -5.84
N CYS A 82 1.47 6.00 -6.41
CA CYS A 82 0.55 5.17 -5.62
C CYS A 82 1.33 3.99 -5.00
N PRO A 83 1.33 3.83 -3.67
CA PRO A 83 2.13 2.83 -2.98
C PRO A 83 1.66 1.40 -3.28
N ILE A 84 0.36 1.17 -3.53
CA ILE A 84 -0.14 -0.16 -3.90
C ILE A 84 0.37 -0.56 -5.29
N ARG A 85 0.18 0.30 -6.31
CA ARG A 85 0.68 0.04 -7.67
C ARG A 85 2.18 -0.13 -7.72
N THR A 86 2.90 0.74 -7.00
CA THR A 86 4.36 0.72 -6.90
C THR A 86 4.84 -0.53 -6.18
N GLY A 87 4.20 -0.87 -5.07
CA GLY A 87 4.50 -2.05 -4.28
C GLY A 87 4.29 -3.35 -5.04
N THR A 88 3.16 -3.50 -5.76
CA THR A 88 2.91 -4.66 -6.62
C THR A 88 4.02 -4.82 -7.66
N ALA A 89 4.37 -3.75 -8.36
CA ALA A 89 5.46 -3.77 -9.35
C ALA A 89 6.82 -4.11 -8.72
N LEU A 90 7.11 -3.62 -7.50
CA LEU A 90 8.33 -3.99 -6.77
C LEU A 90 8.37 -5.49 -6.43
N SER A 91 7.26 -6.06 -5.98
CA SER A 91 7.15 -7.48 -5.70
C SER A 91 7.38 -8.34 -6.95
N ASP A 92 6.83 -7.92 -8.10
CA ASP A 92 6.99 -8.62 -9.38
C ASP A 92 8.45 -8.70 -9.83
N ILE A 93 9.21 -7.62 -9.60
CA ILE A 93 10.62 -7.54 -9.99
C ILE A 93 11.60 -7.88 -8.87
N ALA A 94 11.13 -8.33 -7.70
CA ALA A 94 11.95 -8.45 -6.48
C ALA A 94 13.28 -9.19 -6.69
N ARG A 95 13.26 -10.28 -7.47
CA ARG A 95 14.47 -11.08 -7.80
C ARG A 95 15.44 -10.40 -8.77
N HIS A 96 14.99 -9.37 -9.46
CA HIS A 96 15.74 -8.61 -10.45
C HIS A 96 16.05 -7.19 -9.98
N LEU A 97 15.88 -6.91 -8.68
CA LEU A 97 16.26 -5.62 -8.12
C LEU A 97 17.76 -5.39 -8.31
N PRO A 98 18.17 -4.18 -8.73
CA PRO A 98 19.58 -3.85 -8.85
C PRO A 98 20.25 -3.89 -7.47
N PRO A 99 21.56 -4.23 -7.39
CA PRO A 99 22.30 -4.25 -6.12
C PRO A 99 22.25 -2.92 -5.37
N ASP A 100 22.31 -1.79 -6.09
CA ASP A 100 22.28 -0.46 -5.50
C ASP A 100 20.86 0.00 -5.12
N GLY A 101 19.83 -0.79 -5.41
CA GLY A 101 18.44 -0.45 -5.10
C GLY A 101 17.74 0.45 -6.13
N VAL A 102 16.52 0.84 -5.77
CA VAL A 102 15.59 1.60 -6.61
C VAL A 102 15.07 2.82 -5.86
N GLY A 103 15.12 3.98 -6.53
CA GLY A 103 14.52 5.22 -6.04
C GLY A 103 13.05 5.31 -6.42
N LEU A 104 12.21 5.86 -5.55
CA LEU A 104 10.78 6.06 -5.75
C LEU A 104 10.45 7.53 -5.47
N VAL A 105 9.92 8.25 -6.45
CA VAL A 105 9.61 9.68 -6.35
C VAL A 105 8.23 9.89 -5.75
N GLY A 106 8.17 10.61 -4.62
CA GLY A 106 6.93 11.17 -4.09
C GLY A 106 5.86 10.13 -3.78
N VAL A 107 6.21 9.03 -3.11
CA VAL A 107 5.23 8.02 -2.70
C VAL A 107 4.23 8.63 -1.72
N THR A 108 2.94 8.60 -2.05
CA THR A 108 1.86 9.01 -1.13
C THR A 108 1.57 7.91 -0.13
N VAL A 109 1.26 8.27 1.12
CA VAL A 109 1.00 7.33 2.22
C VAL A 109 2.05 6.18 2.23
N PRO A 110 3.35 6.50 2.42
CA PRO A 110 4.47 5.57 2.25
C PRO A 110 4.37 4.31 3.12
N ALA A 111 3.63 4.36 4.23
CA ALA A 111 3.35 3.19 5.06
C ALA A 111 2.81 2.00 4.24
N LEU A 112 2.04 2.25 3.17
CA LEU A 112 1.50 1.19 2.32
C LEU A 112 2.55 0.50 1.43
N ILE A 113 3.79 0.99 1.34
CA ILE A 113 4.89 0.27 0.69
C ILE A 113 5.42 -0.88 1.56
N LEU A 114 5.28 -0.77 2.88
CA LEU A 114 5.91 -1.69 3.83
C LEU A 114 5.59 -3.17 3.58
N PRO A 115 4.32 -3.58 3.34
CA PRO A 115 4.00 -4.99 3.09
C PRO A 115 4.70 -5.54 1.84
N PHE A 116 4.89 -4.72 0.81
CA PHE A 116 5.59 -5.10 -0.41
C PHE A 116 7.10 -5.14 -0.21
N ALA A 117 7.68 -4.22 0.56
CA ALA A 117 9.08 -4.30 0.95
C ALA A 117 9.36 -5.58 1.76
N ALA A 118 8.44 -5.99 2.64
CA ALA A 118 8.53 -7.29 3.33
C ALA A 118 8.44 -8.48 2.36
N ASP A 119 7.61 -8.40 1.30
CA ASP A 119 7.61 -9.41 0.24
C ASP A 119 8.95 -9.48 -0.47
N VAL A 120 9.55 -8.34 -0.82
CA VAL A 120 10.88 -8.30 -1.43
C VAL A 120 11.89 -8.99 -0.50
N ALA A 121 11.94 -8.64 0.78
CA ALA A 121 12.84 -9.26 1.75
C ALA A 121 12.69 -10.78 1.81
N ARG A 122 11.44 -11.25 1.84
CA ARG A 122 11.12 -12.69 1.81
C ARG A 122 11.54 -13.36 0.51
N ILE A 123 11.32 -12.72 -0.64
CA ILE A 123 11.65 -13.26 -1.97
C ILE A 123 13.16 -13.34 -2.19
N VAL A 124 13.91 -12.33 -1.75
CA VAL A 124 15.38 -12.30 -1.86
C VAL A 124 16.08 -13.05 -0.71
N GLN A 125 15.30 -13.57 0.26
CA GLN A 125 15.78 -14.26 1.46
C GLN A 125 16.82 -13.46 2.26
N GLY A 126 16.59 -12.15 2.38
CA GLY A 126 17.50 -11.24 3.05
C GLY A 126 16.82 -9.93 3.42
N PRO A 127 17.45 -9.10 4.27
CA PRO A 127 16.86 -7.83 4.65
C PRO A 127 16.76 -6.88 3.45
N VAL A 128 15.81 -5.95 3.50
CA VAL A 128 15.78 -4.77 2.62
C VAL A 128 15.70 -3.52 3.46
N THR A 129 16.36 -2.46 2.99
CA THR A 129 16.39 -1.17 3.66
C THR A 129 15.60 -0.15 2.87
N LEU A 130 14.61 0.48 3.52
CA LEU A 130 13.95 1.68 3.06
C LEU A 130 14.64 2.89 3.69
N SER A 131 15.00 3.87 2.88
CA SER A 131 15.54 5.16 3.34
C SER A 131 14.80 6.32 2.70
N TRP A 132 14.70 7.43 3.43
CA TRP A 132 14.05 8.66 3.01
C TRP A 132 14.64 9.85 3.79
N HIS A 133 14.17 11.06 3.50
CA HIS A 133 14.75 12.29 4.06
C HIS A 133 14.83 12.31 5.60
N SER A 134 13.87 11.71 6.30
CA SER A 134 13.76 11.80 7.77
C SER A 134 14.00 10.47 8.50
N GLY A 135 14.45 9.43 7.81
CA GLY A 135 14.66 8.15 8.45
C GLY A 135 15.12 7.01 7.55
N ILE A 136 15.35 5.88 8.21
CA ILE A 136 15.74 4.61 7.62
C ILE A 136 15.02 3.48 8.37
N LEU A 137 14.73 2.40 7.65
CA LEU A 137 14.04 1.23 8.17
C LEU A 137 14.58 -0.01 7.46
N SER A 138 15.13 -0.96 8.21
CA SER A 138 15.48 -2.29 7.68
C SER A 138 14.39 -3.29 7.99
N ILE A 139 14.00 -4.10 7.01
CA ILE A 139 12.91 -5.09 7.08
C ILE A 139 13.50 -6.46 6.76
N GLY A 140 13.31 -7.43 7.67
CA GLY A 140 13.76 -8.81 7.49
C GLY A 140 12.74 -9.68 6.73
N PRO A 141 13.13 -10.89 6.31
CA PRO A 141 12.24 -11.83 5.62
C PRO A 141 11.09 -12.33 6.51
N ASP A 142 11.24 -12.22 7.83
CA ASP A 142 10.27 -12.69 8.82
C ASP A 142 9.11 -11.71 9.09
N GLY A 143 9.22 -10.48 8.58
CA GLY A 143 8.15 -9.48 8.66
C GLY A 143 8.60 -8.07 9.03
N LEU A 144 7.61 -7.22 9.26
CA LEU A 144 7.82 -5.81 9.59
C LEU A 144 8.34 -5.65 11.02
N PRO A 145 9.39 -4.85 11.26
CA PRO A 145 9.89 -4.60 12.61
C PRO A 145 9.07 -3.51 13.31
N ARG A 146 9.20 -3.44 14.64
CA ARG A 146 8.79 -2.26 15.43
C ARG A 146 10.02 -1.38 15.66
N SER A 147 10.06 -0.20 15.03
CA SER A 147 11.20 0.71 15.12
C SER A 147 10.80 2.17 15.03
N GLU A 148 11.71 3.08 15.37
CA GLU A 148 11.49 4.52 15.21
C GLU A 148 11.29 4.91 13.73
N GLY A 149 12.04 4.30 12.81
CA GLY A 149 11.89 4.49 11.37
C GLY A 149 10.47 4.14 10.90
N MET A 150 9.92 3.03 11.41
CA MET A 150 8.54 2.63 11.16
C MET A 150 7.55 3.70 11.62
N ALA A 151 7.67 4.16 12.86
CA ALA A 151 6.78 5.18 13.44
C ALA A 151 6.82 6.50 12.65
N LYS A 152 8.01 6.95 12.22
CA LYS A 152 8.18 8.14 11.38
C LYS A 152 7.54 7.97 10.01
N LEU A 153 7.72 6.80 9.38
CA LEU A 153 7.17 6.55 8.05
C LEU A 153 5.63 6.51 8.07
N VAL A 154 5.02 5.94 9.11
CA VAL A 154 3.56 5.92 9.31
C VAL A 154 2.96 7.33 9.41
N GLN A 155 3.70 8.29 9.97
CA GLN A 155 3.27 9.69 10.08
C GLN A 155 3.53 10.51 8.79
N THR A 156 4.27 9.95 7.83
CA THR A 156 4.65 10.66 6.62
C THR A 156 3.51 10.63 5.61
N ARG A 157 3.10 11.80 5.11
CA ARG A 157 2.05 11.91 4.07
C ARG A 157 2.56 11.59 2.67
N GLN A 158 3.74 12.09 2.33
CA GLN A 158 4.38 11.86 1.05
C GLN A 158 5.90 12.03 1.21
N THR A 159 6.71 11.15 0.62
CA THR A 159 8.17 11.31 0.57
C THR A 159 8.76 10.57 -0.62
N GLY A 160 9.95 10.97 -1.07
CA GLY A 160 10.79 10.08 -1.86
C GLY A 160 11.29 8.92 -0.98
N LEU A 161 11.36 7.72 -1.54
CA LEU A 161 11.92 6.54 -0.90
C LEU A 161 13.07 5.99 -1.73
N HIS A 162 13.98 5.29 -1.09
CA HIS A 162 14.95 4.43 -1.75
C HIS A 162 14.91 3.05 -1.10
N LEU A 163 14.61 2.02 -1.90
CA LEU A 163 14.59 0.62 -1.48
C LEU A 163 15.88 -0.05 -1.93
N HIS A 164 16.66 -0.52 -0.97
CA HIS A 164 17.96 -1.13 -1.18
C HIS A 164 17.98 -2.57 -0.63
N PRO A 165 18.34 -3.59 -1.43
CA PRO A 165 18.56 -4.95 -0.94
C PRO A 165 19.74 -5.00 0.04
N GLY A 166 19.53 -5.58 1.22
CA GLY A 166 20.52 -5.63 2.29
C GLY A 166 20.23 -4.65 3.43
N GLY A 167 21.14 -4.62 4.40
CA GLY A 167 20.99 -3.89 5.67
C GLY A 167 21.04 -4.83 6.88
N PRO A 168 20.91 -4.30 8.10
CA PRO A 168 20.89 -5.12 9.30
C PRO A 168 19.60 -5.95 9.36
N GLY A 169 19.69 -7.23 9.73
CA GLY A 169 18.51 -8.04 10.03
C GLY A 169 17.83 -7.51 11.30
N MET A 170 16.61 -7.01 11.17
CA MET A 170 15.81 -6.55 12.32
C MET A 170 14.76 -7.61 12.66
N PRO A 171 14.53 -7.90 13.95
CA PRO A 171 13.50 -8.84 14.36
C PRO A 171 12.10 -8.31 13.98
N PRO A 172 11.17 -9.19 13.59
CA PRO A 172 9.80 -8.77 13.31
C PRO A 172 9.11 -8.30 14.60
N ALA A 173 8.11 -7.44 14.43
CA ALA A 173 7.25 -7.03 15.54
C ALA A 173 6.50 -8.25 16.11
N PRO A 174 6.23 -8.29 17.43
CA PRO A 174 5.37 -9.31 18.00
C PRO A 174 4.00 -9.34 17.31
N PRO A 175 3.50 -10.52 16.93
CA PRO A 175 2.26 -10.63 16.18
C PRO A 175 1.08 -10.11 17.03
N GLN A 176 0.25 -9.26 16.43
CA GLN A 176 -1.04 -8.88 17.00
C GLN A 176 -2.11 -9.93 16.65
N THR A 177 -3.22 -9.96 17.39
CA THR A 177 -4.35 -10.87 17.13
C THR A 177 -5.62 -10.15 16.67
N ARG A 178 -5.67 -8.82 16.83
CA ARG A 178 -6.80 -7.97 16.49
C ARG A 178 -6.33 -6.64 15.92
N ALA A 179 -7.12 -6.09 15.00
CA ALA A 179 -6.96 -4.73 14.51
C ALA A 179 -7.77 -3.75 15.35
N ARG A 180 -7.30 -2.50 15.40
CA ARG A 180 -7.96 -1.37 16.09
C ARG A 180 -8.02 -0.18 15.13
N PRO A 181 -8.81 -0.27 14.05
CA PRO A 181 -8.88 0.80 13.09
C PRO A 181 -9.50 2.05 13.71
N ASP A 182 -9.01 3.21 13.28
CA ASP A 182 -9.66 4.48 13.55
C ASP A 182 -11.14 4.46 13.09
N PRO A 183 -12.10 4.88 13.93
CA PRO A 183 -13.53 4.80 13.59
C PRO A 183 -13.92 5.60 12.35
N GLU A 184 -13.31 6.75 12.11
CA GLU A 184 -13.61 7.59 10.94
C GLU A 184 -13.08 6.94 9.67
N ALA A 185 -11.84 6.42 9.72
CA ALA A 185 -11.28 5.65 8.61
C ALA A 185 -12.10 4.40 8.30
N TRP A 186 -12.53 3.66 9.33
CA TRP A 186 -13.40 2.50 9.16
C TRP A 186 -14.70 2.87 8.46
N ALA A 187 -15.38 3.92 8.91
CA ALA A 187 -16.61 4.40 8.29
C ALA A 187 -16.40 4.83 6.83
N ALA A 188 -15.28 5.50 6.52
CA ALA A 188 -14.93 5.89 5.16
C ALA A 188 -14.75 4.66 4.24
N LEU A 189 -14.07 3.61 4.72
CA LEU A 189 -13.92 2.36 3.97
C LEU A 189 -15.26 1.64 3.77
N VAL A 190 -16.14 1.62 4.77
CA VAL A 190 -17.51 1.09 4.64
C VAL A 190 -18.29 1.81 3.55
N ALA A 191 -18.25 3.14 3.54
CA ALA A 191 -18.93 3.96 2.53
C ALA A 191 -18.41 3.69 1.11
N LEU A 192 -17.10 3.50 0.94
CA LEU A 192 -16.51 3.09 -0.33
C LEU A 192 -16.93 1.68 -0.72
N ALA A 193 -16.87 0.72 0.21
CA ALA A 193 -17.23 -0.67 -0.03
C ALA A 193 -18.70 -0.86 -0.45
N ALA A 194 -19.60 0.02 -0.02
CA ALA A 194 -21.00 0.00 -0.44
C ALA A 194 -21.18 0.27 -1.96
N ARG A 195 -20.24 0.96 -2.60
CA ARG A 195 -20.31 1.29 -4.04
C ARG A 195 -20.14 0.07 -4.94
N THR A 196 -19.62 -1.04 -4.43
CA THR A 196 -19.50 -2.29 -5.20
C THR A 196 -20.82 -3.04 -5.35
N LEU A 197 -21.89 -2.59 -4.69
CA LEU A 197 -23.20 -3.22 -4.69
C LEU A 197 -24.18 -2.60 -5.69
N ALA A 198 -23.74 -1.61 -6.48
CA ALA A 198 -24.57 -1.08 -7.56
C ALA A 198 -24.80 -2.19 -8.61
N PRO A 199 -26.05 -2.45 -9.05
CA PRO A 199 -26.29 -3.38 -10.15
C PRO A 199 -25.55 -2.89 -11.41
N PRO A 200 -25.12 -3.79 -12.31
CA PRO A 200 -24.66 -3.36 -13.63
C PRO A 200 -25.75 -2.50 -14.24
N GLY A 201 -25.43 -1.24 -14.55
CA GLY A 201 -26.38 -0.34 -15.20
C GLY A 201 -26.90 -1.01 -16.47
N ASP A 202 -28.21 -0.95 -16.69
CA ASP A 202 -28.83 -1.52 -17.87
C ASP A 202 -28.11 -1.05 -19.15
N PRO A 203 -27.91 -1.94 -20.14
CA PRO A 203 -27.30 -1.53 -21.40
C PRO A 203 -28.11 -0.39 -22.00
N VAL A 204 -27.42 0.73 -22.27
CA VAL A 204 -27.98 1.86 -23.04
C VAL A 204 -28.44 1.29 -24.38
N PRO A 205 -29.73 1.42 -24.76
CA PRO A 205 -30.19 0.98 -26.07
C PRO A 205 -29.39 1.72 -27.13
N CYS A 206 -28.76 0.99 -28.06
CA CYS A 206 -28.26 1.58 -29.29
C CYS A 206 -29.47 2.11 -30.07
N ASP A 207 -29.61 3.43 -30.15
CA ASP A 207 -30.55 4.05 -31.07
C ASP A 207 -30.21 3.60 -32.50
N PRO A 208 -31.20 3.16 -33.30
CA PRO A 208 -30.96 2.87 -34.70
C PRO A 208 -30.63 4.17 -35.42
N VAL A 209 -29.46 4.20 -36.04
CA VAL A 209 -29.05 5.27 -36.96
C VAL A 209 -30.06 5.31 -38.11
N GLY A 210 -30.82 6.41 -38.20
CA GLY A 210 -31.66 6.74 -39.34
C GLY A 210 -30.86 7.23 -40.54
#